data_AF-A0A918MMB2-F1
#
_entry.id   AF-A0A918MMB2-F1
#
_cell.length_a   1.000
_cell.length_b   1.000
_cell.length_c   1.000
_cell.angle_alpha   90.00
_cell.angle_beta   90.00
_cell.angle_gamma   90.00
#
_symmetry.space_group_name_H-M   'P 1'
#
loop_
_entity.id
_entity.type
_entity.pdbx_description
1 polymer ?
#
loop_
_entity_poly.entity_id
_entity_poly.type
_entity_poly.pdbx_seq_one_letter_code
_entity_poly.pdbx_strand_id
1 'polypeptide(L)' 'MWRDRPLPLEVDHIDGNRRDNRIENLRLLCPNCHSTTDNYRGRGKARTGGRAA' A
#
# COMPACT_ATOMS: atom_id res chain seq x y z
N MET A 1 8.92 -1.19 16.48
CA MET A 1 10.26 -1.77 16.67
C MET A 1 10.24 -3.23 16.24
N TRP A 2 11.28 -3.71 15.56
CA TRP A 2 11.46 -5.11 15.17
C TRP A 2 12.88 -5.54 15.52
N ARG A 3 13.03 -6.51 16.44
CA ARG A 3 14.34 -6.93 16.99
C ARG A 3 15.19 -5.74 17.45
N ASP A 4 14.60 -4.86 18.26
CA ASP A 4 15.21 -3.63 18.79
C ASP A 4 15.66 -2.60 17.74
N ARG A 5 15.24 -2.78 16.49
CA ARG A 5 15.47 -1.80 15.42
C ARG A 5 14.19 -1.03 15.10
N PRO A 6 14.29 0.27 14.78
CA PRO A 6 13.16 1.02 14.25
C PRO A 6 12.68 0.35 12.95
N LEU A 7 11.36 0.23 12.77
CA LEU A 7 10.84 -0.19 11.46
C LEU A 7 10.84 1.03 10.55
N PRO A 8 11.28 0.88 9.29
CA PRO A 8 11.11 1.93 8.31
C PRO A 8 9.61 2.18 8.10
N LEU A 9 9.21 3.45 8.00
CA LEU A 9 7.86 3.79 7.58
C LEU A 9 7.74 3.65 6.06
N GLU A 10 6.60 3.17 5.61
CA GLU A 10 6.22 3.06 4.21
C GLU A 10 5.13 4.09 3.88
N VAL A 11 5.17 4.61 2.66
CA VAL A 11 4.13 5.53 2.16
C VAL A 11 2.96 4.72 1.62
N ASP A 12 1.76 5.00 2.14
CA ASP A 12 0.49 4.47 1.67
C ASP A 12 -0.37 5.60 1.09
N HIS A 13 -1.12 5.29 0.03
CA HIS A 13 -2.08 6.21 -0.56
C HIS A 13 -3.45 5.87 -0.01
N ILE A 14 -4.10 6.83 0.66
CA ILE A 14 -5.37 6.61 1.37
C ILE A 14 -6.45 6.13 0.40
N ASP A 15 -6.50 6.70 -0.80
CA ASP A 15 -7.42 6.31 -1.88
C ASP A 15 -6.96 5.10 -2.71
N GLY A 16 -5.74 4.59 -2.49
CA GLY A 16 -5.13 3.51 -3.28
C GLY A 16 -4.60 3.92 -4.66
N ASN A 17 -4.75 5.18 -5.05
CA ASN A 17 -4.29 5.70 -6.32
C ASN A 17 -2.85 6.20 -6.23
N ARG A 18 -1.90 5.41 -6.72
CA ARG A 18 -0.46 5.75 -6.76
C ARG A 18 -0.13 7.04 -7.57
N ARG A 19 -1.09 7.61 -8.30
CA ARG A 19 -0.88 8.86 -9.06
C ARG A 19 -1.25 10.11 -8.27
N ASP A 20 -2.07 9.99 -7.22
CA ASP A 20 -2.46 11.12 -6.38
C ASP A 20 -1.45 11.32 -5.24
N ASN A 21 -0.43 12.15 -5.50
CA ASN A 21 0.69 12.41 -4.58
C ASN A 21 0.46 13.63 -3.68
N ARG A 22 -0.78 14.11 -3.54
CA ARG A 22 -1.11 15.21 -2.64
C ARG A 22 -0.85 14.77 -1.19
N ILE A 23 -0.29 15.65 -0.36
CA ILE A 23 0.10 15.33 1.02
C ILE A 23 -1.09 14.79 1.82
N GLU A 24 -2.28 15.32 1.57
CA GLU A 24 -3.52 14.91 2.23
C GLU A 24 -3.96 13.47 1.87
N ASN A 25 -3.47 12.93 0.74
CA ASN A 25 -3.72 11.56 0.30
C ASN A 25 -2.62 10.57 0.74
N LEU A 26 -1.53 11.05 1.34
CA LEU A 26 -0.42 10.22 1.79
C LEU A 26 -0.49 9.99 3.29
N ARG A 27 -0.27 8.75 3.72
CA ARG A 27 -0.04 8.42 5.13
C ARG A 27 1.19 7.52 5.30
N LEU A 28 1.86 7.66 6.43
CA LEU A 28 3.00 6.83 6.79
C LEU A 28 2.53 5.66 7.67
N LEU A 29 2.78 4.43 7.22
CA LEU A 29 2.44 3.21 7.93
C LEU A 29 3.70 2.40 8.21
N CYS A 30 3.73 1.66 9.31
CA CYS A 30 4.75 0.62 9.47
C CYS A 30 4.46 -0.55 8.50
N PRO A 31 5.45 -1.38 8.13
CA PRO A 31 5.30 -2.45 7.15
C PRO A 31 4.20 -3.46 7.55
N ASN A 32 4.04 -3.72 8.84
CA ASN A 32 3.00 -4.62 9.33
C ASN A 32 1.59 -4.03 9.12
N CYS A 33 1.38 -2.76 9.47
CA CYS A 33 0.10 -2.08 9.25
C CYS A 33 -0.18 -1.86 7.76
N HIS A 34 0.86 -1.58 6.96
CA HIS A 34 0.69 -1.44 5.52
C HIS A 34 0.26 -2.76 4.87
N SER A 35 0.77 -3.90 5.37
CA SER A 35 0.40 -5.22 4.84
C SER A 35 -1.07 -5.60 5.01
N THR A 36 -1.78 -4.93 5.93
CA THR A 36 -3.21 -5.15 6.19
C THR A 36 -4.11 -4.20 5.41
N THR A 37 -3.58 -3.25 4.62
CA THR A 37 -4.41 -2.39 3.78
C THR A 37 -4.92 -3.14 2.54
N ASP A 38 -6.09 -2.76 2.05
CA ASP A 38 -6.72 -3.40 0.89
C ASP A 38 -5.91 -3.18 -0.40
N ASN A 39 -5.20 -2.06 -0.48
CA ASN A 39 -4.42 -1.62 -1.63
C ASN A 39 -2.94 -2.06 -1.56
N TYR A 40 -2.54 -2.80 -0.52
CA TYR A 40 -1.15 -3.18 -0.29
C TYR A 40 -0.55 -3.92 -1.49
N ARG A 41 0.56 -3.42 -2.02
CA ARG A 41 1.32 -4.04 -3.13
C ARG A 41 0.45 -4.42 -4.35
N GLY A 42 -0.62 -3.69 -4.62
CA GLY A 42 -1.51 -3.96 -5.76
C GLY A 42 -2.52 -5.09 -5.50
N ARG A 43 -2.68 -5.52 -4.25
CA ARG A 43 -3.91 -6.16 -3.78
C ARG A 43 -5.09 -5.26 -4.21
N GLY A 44 -6.11 -5.84 -4.83
CA GLY A 44 -7.23 -5.11 -5.45
C GLY A 44 -7.07 -4.76 -6.93
N LYS A 45 -5.87 -4.84 -7.52
CA LYS A 45 -5.74 -4.77 -8.98
C LYS A 45 -6.09 -6.13 -9.56
N ALA A 46 -7.29 -6.26 -10.13
CA ALA A 46 -7.65 -7.42 -10.94
C ALA A 46 -6.53 -7.66 -11.95
N ARG A 47 -5.98 -8.88 -11.98
CA ARG A 47 -5.05 -9.27 -13.04
C ARG A 47 -5.83 -9.19 -14.34
N THR A 48 -5.60 -8.15 -15.13
CA THR A 48 -6.03 -8.10 -16.53
C THR A 48 -5.18 -9.10 -17.33
N GLY A 49 -5.37 -10.38 -17.04
CA GLY A 49 -4.84 -11.50 -17.80
C GLY A 49 -6.04 -12.24 -18.38
N GLY A 50 -6.38 -11.91 -19.62
CA GLY A 50 -7.53 -12.46 -20.31
C GLY A 50 -7.47 -13.99 -20.44
N ARG A 51 -8.63 -14.60 -20.26
CA ARG A 51 -9.20 -15.49 -21.27
C ARG A 51 -10.71 -15.37 -21.16
N ALA A 52 -11.30 -14.65 -22.10
CA ALA A 52 -12.69 -14.90 -22.47
C ALA A 52 -12.76 -16.36 -22.91
N ALA A 53 -13.67 -17.12 -22.30
CA ALA A 53 -14.14 -18.39 -22.84
C ALA A 53 -15.23 -18.09 -23.88
#